data_AF-A0A947Y885-F1
#
_entry.id   AF-A0A947Y885-F1
#
_cell.length_a   1.000
_cell.length_b   1.000
_cell.length_c   1.000
_cell.angle_alpha   90.00
_cell.angle_beta   90.00
_cell.angle_gamma   90.00
#
_symmetry.space_group_name_H-M   'P 1'
#
loop_
_entity.id
_entity.type
_entity.pdbx_description
1 polymer ?
#
loop_
_entity_poly.entity_id
_entity_poly.type
_entity_poly.pdbx_seq_one_letter_code
_entity_poly.pdbx_strand_id
1 'polypeptide(L)' 'MEPRECFYREQFGYCWLEDGHWLFQAVDVTEQPVGEPVEVELAALVFHHDQDEELH' A
#
# COMPACT_ATOMS: atom_id res chain seq x y z
N MET A 1 9.28 -7.90 -0.68
CA MET A 1 9.26 -6.82 -1.69
C MET A 1 9.28 -5.49 -0.94
N GLU A 2 9.79 -4.41 -1.53
CA GLU A 2 9.70 -3.09 -0.88
C GLU A 2 8.23 -2.66 -0.75
N PRO A 3 7.84 -1.97 0.34
CA PRO A 3 6.50 -1.41 0.48
C PRO A 3 6.19 -0.43 -0.65
N ARG A 4 4.97 -0.53 -1.18
CA ARG A 4 4.46 0.33 -2.26
C ARG A 4 3.25 1.12 -1.77
N GLU A 5 3.14 2.34 -2.25
CA GLU A 5 1.95 3.16 -2.00
C GLU A 5 0.72 2.52 -2.65
N CYS A 6 -0.36 2.45 -1.89
CA CYS A 6 -1.61 1.88 -2.35
C CYS A 6 -2.79 2.34 -1.52
N PHE A 7 -3.98 2.04 -2.05
CA PHE A 7 -5.25 2.28 -1.41
C PHE A 7 -5.93 0.96 -1.05
N TYR A 8 -6.49 0.92 0.16
CA TYR A 8 -7.37 -0.14 0.64
C TYR A 8 -8.60 0.50 1.29
N ARG A 9 -9.80 0.17 0.77
CA ARG A 9 -11.08 0.76 1.24
C ARG A 9 -11.02 2.29 1.36
N GLU A 10 -10.54 2.94 0.30
CA GLU A 10 -10.40 4.41 0.20
C GLU A 10 -9.39 5.04 1.19
N GLN A 11 -8.63 4.23 1.94
CA GLN A 11 -7.53 4.71 2.80
C GLN A 11 -6.19 4.56 2.10
N PHE A 12 -5.38 5.61 2.16
CA PHE A 12 -4.00 5.60 1.68
C PHE A 12 -3.07 4.93 2.69
N GLY A 13 -2.05 4.25 2.18
CA GLY A 13 -1.06 3.57 3.00
C GLY A 13 0.00 2.87 2.17
N TYR A 14 0.76 2.01 2.84
CA TYR A 14 1.76 1.16 2.20
C TYR A 14 1.32 -0.30 2.24
N CYS A 15 1.56 -1.03 1.15
CA CYS A 15 1.36 -2.46 1.09
C CYS A 15 2.60 -3.19 0.63
N TRP A 16 2.80 -4.38 1.19
CA TRP A 16 3.93 -5.25 0.89
C TRP A 16 3.52 -6.72 1.02
N LEU A 17 4.34 -7.59 0.44
CA LEU A 17 4.19 -9.03 0.58
C LEU A 17 5.16 -9.54 1.65
N GLU A 18 4.63 -10.17 2.69
CA GLU A 18 5.37 -10.83 3.76
C GLU A 18 4.84 -12.27 3.89
N ASP A 19 5.74 -13.26 3.84
CA ASP A 19 5.41 -14.69 3.93
C ASP A 19 4.29 -15.18 2.99
N GLY A 20 4.13 -14.52 1.83
CA GLY A 20 3.10 -14.86 0.83
C GLY A 20 1.74 -14.22 1.10
N HIS A 21 1.60 -13.42 2.17
CA HIS A 21 0.41 -12.65 2.48
C HIS A 21 0.65 -11.16 2.20
N TRP A 22 -0.37 -10.51 1.65
CA TRP A 22 -0.33 -9.07 1.44
C TRP A 22 -0.75 -8.35 2.72
N LEU A 23 0.08 -7.42 3.15
CA LEU A 23 -0.18 -6.56 4.29
C LEU A 23 -0.44 -5.14 3.80
N PHE A 24 -1.29 -4.41 4.53
CA PHE A 24 -1.56 -2.99 4.34
C PHE A 24 -1.41 -2.24 5.67
N GLN A 25 -0.62 -1.17 5.66
CA GLN A 25 -0.49 -0.23 6.77
C GLN A 25 -1.07 1.11 6.35
N ALA A 26 -2.19 1.49 6.98
CA ALA A 26 -2.71 2.85 6.86
C ALA A 26 -1.72 3.86 7.43
N VAL A 27 -1.63 5.04 6.83
CA VAL A 27 -0.82 6.14 7.33
C VAL A 27 -1.66 7.42 7.47
N ASP A 28 -1.22 8.32 8.33
CA ASP A 28 -1.81 9.66 8.45
C ASP A 28 -1.21 10.66 7.45
N VAL A 29 -1.64 11.92 7.54
CA VAL A 29 -1.19 13.01 6.66
C VAL A 29 0.30 13.36 6.80
N THR A 30 0.97 12.81 7.80
CA THR A 30 2.42 12.94 8.04
C THR A 30 3.17 11.64 7.75
N GLU A 31 2.51 10.72 7.03
CA GLU A 31 3.01 9.38 6.66
C GLU A 31 3.36 8.49 7.87
N GLN A 32 2.79 8.78 9.04
CA GLN A 32 2.99 7.94 10.22
C GLN A 32 2.00 6.77 10.22
N PRO A 33 2.43 5.56 10.61
CA PRO A 33 1.54 4.41 10.75
C PRO A 33 0.36 4.68 11.68
N VAL A 34 -0.85 4.37 11.21
CA VAL A 34 -2.07 4.39 12.02
C VAL A 34 -2.48 2.96 12.35
N GLY A 35 -2.23 2.54 13.59
CA GLY A 35 -2.55 1.19 14.06
C GLY A 35 -1.57 0.13 13.52
N GLU A 36 -1.98 -1.14 13.61
CA GLU A 36 -1.20 -2.29 13.13
C GLU A 36 -1.49 -2.60 11.65
N PRO A 37 -0.53 -3.21 10.91
CA PRO A 37 -0.79 -3.69 9.56
C PRO A 37 -1.90 -4.74 9.55
N VAL A 38 -2.71 -4.71 8.49
CA VAL A 38 -3.79 -5.69 8.29
C VAL A 38 -3.52 -6.55 7.07
N GLU A 39 -3.84 -7.82 7.17
CA GLU A 39 -3.81 -8.73 6.03
C GLU A 39 -4.96 -8.41 5.06
N VAL A 40 -4.63 -8.34 3.78
CA VAL A 40 -5.56 -7.96 2.72
C VAL A 40 -5.36 -8.84 1.49
N GLU A 41 -6.42 -8.96 0.69
CA GLU A 41 -6.36 -9.63 -0.60
C GLU A 41 -5.75 -8.70 -1.64
N LEU A 42 -4.90 -9.23 -2.52
CA LEU A 42 -4.31 -8.46 -3.64
C LEU A 42 -5.38 -7.80 -4.51
N ALA A 43 -6.51 -8.47 -4.73
CA ALA A 43 -7.63 -7.96 -5.53
C ALA A 43 -8.34 -6.76 -4.88
N ALA A 44 -8.12 -6.50 -3.58
CA ALA A 44 -8.69 -5.36 -2.86
C ALA A 44 -7.73 -4.16 -2.78
N LEU A 45 -6.48 -4.32 -3.23
CA LEU A 45 -5.47 -3.27 -3.26
C LEU A 45 -5.51 -2.52 -4.60
N VAL A 46 -5.43 -1.20 -4.54
CA VAL A 46 -5.19 -0.34 -5.71
C VAL A 46 -3.83 0.32 -5.53
N PHE A 47 -2.82 -0.14 -6.28
CA PHE A 47 -1.50 0.45 -6.23
C PHE A 47 -1.52 1.85 -6.83
N HIS A 48 -0.91 2.81 -6.13
CA HIS A 48 -0.62 4.10 -6.73
C HIS A 48 0.54 3.88 -7.70
N HIS A 49 0.20 3.76 -8.98
CA HIS A 49 1.21 3.78 -10.03
C HIS A 49 1.48 5.24 -10.34
N ASP A 50 2.64 5.74 -9.93
CA ASP A 50 3.19 6.95 -10.51
C ASP A 50 3.32 6.71 -12.02
N GLN A 51 2.39 7.26 -12.79
CA GLN A 51 2.47 7.30 -14.25
C GLN A 51 3.54 8.30 -14.71
N ASP A 52 4.77 8.18 -14.18
CA ASP A 52 5.89 9.09 -14.48
C ASP A 52 7.21 8.32 -14.73
N GLU A 53 7.12 7.10 -15.28
CA GLU A 53 8.29 6.35 -15.81
C GLU A 53 8.27 6.17 -17.35
N GLU A 54 7.48 6.94 -18.12
CA GLU A 54 7.64 7.01 -19.59
C GLU A 54 7.58 8.45 -20.14
N LEU A 55 8.60 9.24 -19.81
CA LEU A 55 9.13 10.24 -20.75
C LEU A 55 10.53 9.78 -21.16
N HIS A 56 10.57 8.79 -22.06
CA HIS A 56 11.75 8.43 -22.85
C HIS A 56 11.67 9.08 -24.23
#